data_AF-A0A1H4U2Y7-F1
#
_entry.id   AF-A0A1H4U2Y7-F1
#
_cell.length_a   1.000
_cell.length_b   1.000
_cell.length_c   1.000
_cell.angle_alpha   90.00
_cell.angle_beta   90.00
_cell.angle_gamma   90.00
#
_symmetry.space_group_name_H-M   'P 1'
#
loop_
_entity.id
_entity.type
_entity.pdbx_description
1 polymer ?
#
loop_
_entity_poly.entity_id
_entity_poly.type
_entity_poly.pdbx_seq_one_letter_code
_entity_poly.pdbx_strand_id
1 'polypeptide(L)'
;MHVLLTESSFGDSDFLLQPLRDAGCLVSRCHSRAGLCRALAVGGRCPLDEPFAQPDLVVDVRGQGAELTAREYGVVCAVRDHVPVALVSPDPDVRAEIPAGLENRVTVIDVDGLLATCRAASSR
;
A
#
# COMPACT_ATOMS: atom_id res chain seq x y z
N MET A 1 1.97 10.58 -8.89
CA MET A 1 2.49 9.59 -7.92
C MET A 1 1.83 8.24 -8.17
N HIS A 2 2.58 7.16 -8.07
CA HIS A 2 2.11 5.78 -8.17
C HIS A 2 2.09 5.14 -6.78
N VAL A 3 0.90 4.74 -6.34
CA VAL A 3 0.65 4.04 -5.09
C VAL A 3 0.43 2.55 -5.35
N LEU A 4 1.13 1.70 -4.60
CA LEU A 4 0.88 0.26 -4.54
C LEU A 4 0.14 -0.07 -3.25
N LEU A 5 -1.07 -0.60 -3.37
CA LEU A 5 -1.87 -1.03 -2.23
C LEU A 5 -1.56 -2.48 -1.84
N THR A 6 -1.50 -2.68 -0.54
CA THR A 6 -1.49 -3.96 0.15
C THR A 6 -2.50 -3.92 1.30
N GLU A 7 -2.95 -5.07 1.78
CA GLU A 7 -4.04 -5.17 2.75
C GLU A 7 -3.89 -6.38 3.67
N SER A 8 -4.27 -6.21 4.94
CA SER A 8 -4.27 -7.28 5.94
C SER A 8 -5.39 -8.29 5.70
N SER A 9 -6.59 -7.80 5.37
CA SER A 9 -7.75 -8.60 5.03
C SER A 9 -8.24 -8.28 3.63
N PHE A 10 -8.87 -9.26 3.00
CA PHE A 10 -9.35 -9.12 1.63
C PHE A 10 -10.39 -8.01 1.53
N GLY A 11 -10.12 -7.03 0.66
CA GLY A 11 -11.02 -5.91 0.39
C GLY A 11 -10.86 -4.72 1.31
N ASP A 12 -9.97 -4.77 2.33
CA ASP A 12 -9.71 -3.62 3.19
C ASP A 12 -9.23 -2.41 2.38
N SER A 13 -8.51 -2.63 1.28
CA SER A 13 -7.99 -1.53 0.45
C SER A 13 -8.99 -1.00 -0.60
N ASP A 14 -10.12 -1.66 -0.82
CA ASP A 14 -11.01 -1.33 -1.94
C ASP A 14 -11.62 0.08 -1.80
N PHE A 15 -11.87 0.57 -0.56
CA PHE A 15 -12.41 1.91 -0.33
C PHE A 15 -11.45 3.04 -0.74
N LEU A 16 -10.13 2.78 -0.80
CA LEU A 16 -9.12 3.77 -1.19
C LEU A 16 -8.94 3.89 -2.70
N LEU A 17 -9.37 2.89 -3.48
CA LEU A 17 -9.07 2.82 -4.91
C LEU A 17 -9.55 4.04 -5.70
N GLN A 18 -10.83 4.39 -5.55
CA GLN A 18 -11.41 5.53 -6.27
C GLN A 18 -10.93 6.87 -5.71
N PRO A 19 -10.95 7.12 -4.38
CA PRO A 19 -10.43 8.36 -3.82
C PRO A 19 -8.99 8.69 -4.19
N LEU A 20 -8.09 7.69 -4.21
CA LEU A 20 -6.70 7.90 -4.63
C LEU A 20 -6.59 8.29 -6.10
N ARG A 21 -7.38 7.66 -6.98
CA ARG A 21 -7.42 8.00 -8.40
C ARG A 21 -7.96 9.41 -8.64
N ASP A 22 -9.03 9.77 -7.94
CA ASP A 22 -9.63 11.10 -8.00
C ASP A 22 -8.66 12.17 -7.45
N ALA A 23 -7.81 11.80 -6.50
CA ALA A 23 -6.69 12.62 -6.02
C ALA A 23 -5.50 12.70 -6.99
N GLY A 24 -5.56 12.04 -8.14
CA GLY A 24 -4.55 12.09 -9.20
C GLY A 24 -3.44 11.03 -9.09
N CYS A 25 -3.58 10.03 -8.23
CA CYS A 25 -2.62 8.92 -8.12
C CYS A 25 -2.90 7.80 -9.13
N LEU A 26 -1.82 7.25 -9.70
CA LEU A 26 -1.87 5.92 -10.29
C LEU A 26 -1.94 4.89 -9.16
N VAL A 27 -2.81 3.89 -9.28
CA VAL A 27 -3.01 2.90 -8.21
C VAL A 27 -2.86 1.49 -8.75
N SER A 28 -1.94 0.72 -8.17
CA SER A 28 -1.78 -0.71 -8.37
C SER A 28 -2.03 -1.48 -7.08
N ARG A 29 -2.17 -2.81 -7.17
CA ARG A 29 -2.33 -3.71 -6.03
C ARG A 29 -1.25 -4.79 -6.05
N CYS A 30 -0.76 -5.17 -4.88
CA CYS A 30 0.25 -6.23 -4.72
C CYS A 30 -0.35 -7.62 -5.01
N HIS A 31 -1.55 -7.85 -4.48
CA HIS A 31 -2.29 -9.11 -4.62
C HIS A 31 -3.43 -8.99 -5.62
N SER A 32 -3.71 -10.09 -6.32
CA SER A 32 -4.93 -10.24 -7.13
C SER A 32 -6.15 -10.44 -6.23
N ARG A 33 -7.36 -10.35 -6.81
CA ARG A 33 -8.59 -10.69 -6.08
C ARG A 33 -8.64 -12.14 -5.58
N ALA A 34 -7.92 -13.04 -6.24
CA ALA A 34 -7.76 -14.42 -5.79
C ALA A 34 -6.83 -14.56 -4.57
N GLY A 35 -6.25 -13.46 -4.08
CA GLY A 35 -5.30 -13.47 -2.97
C GLY A 35 -3.89 -13.90 -3.33
N LEU A 36 -3.63 -14.20 -4.60
CA LEU A 36 -2.29 -14.56 -5.07
C LEU A 36 -1.47 -13.29 -5.35
N CYS A 37 -0.21 -13.28 -4.89
CA CYS A 37 0.77 -12.26 -5.25
C CYS A 37 0.86 -12.15 -6.78
N ARG A 38 0.80 -10.93 -7.32
CA ARG A 38 0.77 -10.71 -8.78
C ARG A 38 2.02 -11.25 -9.48
N ALA A 39 3.17 -11.23 -8.82
CA ALA A 39 4.41 -11.77 -9.38
C ALA A 39 4.39 -13.30 -9.54
N LEU A 40 3.56 -14.00 -8.76
CA LEU A 40 3.45 -15.46 -8.80
C LEU A 40 2.38 -15.95 -9.79
N ALA A 41 1.55 -15.06 -10.32
CA ALA A 41 0.58 -15.42 -11.35
C ALA A 41 1.28 -15.73 -12.68
N VAL A 42 0.71 -16.64 -13.47
CA VAL A 42 1.24 -16.96 -14.82
C VAL A 42 1.25 -15.70 -15.68
N GLY A 43 2.43 -15.33 -16.19
CA GLY A 43 2.63 -14.09 -16.96
C GLY A 43 2.49 -12.81 -16.13
N GLY A 44 2.39 -12.93 -14.80
CA GLY A 44 2.31 -11.81 -13.87
C GLY A 44 3.65 -11.11 -13.67
N ARG A 45 3.59 -9.84 -13.28
CA ARG A 45 4.76 -9.03 -12.92
C ARG A 45 4.50 -8.30 -11.61
N CYS A 46 5.54 -8.15 -10.81
CA CYS A 46 5.48 -7.36 -9.59
C CYS A 46 5.50 -5.87 -9.97
N PRO A 47 4.59 -5.03 -9.45
CA PRO A 47 4.68 -3.59 -9.66
C PRO A 47 6.01 -2.98 -9.16
N LEU A 48 6.62 -3.56 -8.11
CA LEU A 48 7.91 -3.09 -7.58
C LEU A 48 9.10 -3.36 -8.54
N ASP A 49 8.95 -4.30 -9.47
CA ASP A 49 10.01 -4.68 -10.42
C ASP A 49 9.88 -3.92 -11.77
N GLU A 50 8.89 -3.04 -11.94
CA GLU A 50 8.62 -2.34 -13.20
C GLU A 50 9.51 -1.08 -13.34
N PRO A 51 10.55 -1.07 -14.21
CA PRO A 51 11.61 -0.05 -14.17
C PRO A 51 11.16 1.39 -14.49
N PHE A 52 10.06 1.54 -15.22
CA PHE A 52 9.52 2.84 -15.65
C PHE A 52 8.19 3.19 -15.00
N ALA A 53 7.71 2.34 -14.08
CA ALA A 53 6.42 2.49 -13.42
C ALA A 53 6.48 1.97 -11.98
N GLN A 54 7.66 2.03 -11.34
CA GLN A 54 7.82 1.61 -9.96
C GLN A 54 6.92 2.47 -9.05
N PRO A 55 6.25 1.88 -8.05
CA PRO A 55 5.51 2.63 -7.05
C PRO A 55 6.41 3.61 -6.30
N ASP A 56 5.93 4.83 -6.14
CA ASP A 56 6.57 5.87 -5.30
C ASP A 56 6.28 5.64 -3.81
N LEU A 57 5.18 4.94 -3.50
CA LEU A 57 4.70 4.68 -2.16
C LEU A 57 3.96 3.34 -2.11
N VAL A 58 4.25 2.52 -1.11
CA VAL A 58 3.40 1.38 -0.73
C VAL A 58 2.49 1.79 0.42
N VAL A 59 1.20 1.53 0.28
CA VAL A 59 0.21 1.76 1.34
C VAL A 59 -0.32 0.41 1.79
N ASP A 60 -0.06 0.08 3.05
CA ASP A 60 -0.60 -1.09 3.72
C ASP A 60 -1.87 -0.71 4.48
N VAL A 61 -2.98 -1.31 4.08
CA VAL A 61 -4.27 -1.10 4.73
C VAL A 61 -4.48 -2.19 5.76
N ARG A 62 -4.37 -1.81 7.03
CA ARG A 62 -4.37 -2.76 8.15
C ARG A 62 -5.13 -2.20 9.35
N GLY A 63 -5.85 -3.06 10.03
CA GLY A 63 -6.47 -2.74 11.32
C GLY A 63 -5.50 -2.95 12.48
N GLN A 64 -5.97 -3.67 13.49
CA GLN A 64 -5.18 -4.12 14.64
C GLN A 64 -4.53 -5.47 14.35
N GLY A 65 -3.34 -5.70 14.89
CA GLY A 65 -2.54 -6.90 14.72
C GLY A 65 -1.05 -6.56 14.60
N ALA A 66 -0.23 -7.13 15.47
CA ALA A 66 1.21 -6.87 15.51
C ALA A 66 2.01 -7.59 14.39
N GLU A 67 1.39 -8.57 13.72
CA GLU A 67 2.03 -9.40 12.70
C GLU A 67 1.56 -9.03 11.30
N LEU A 68 2.41 -9.29 10.30
CA LEU A 68 2.04 -9.23 8.89
C LEU A 68 1.38 -10.52 8.46
N THR A 69 0.32 -10.42 7.67
CA THR A 69 -0.23 -11.54 6.91
C THR A 69 0.52 -11.72 5.59
N ALA A 70 0.31 -12.87 4.93
CA ALA A 70 0.89 -13.13 3.60
C ALA A 70 0.45 -12.10 2.54
N ARG A 71 -0.72 -11.47 2.71
CA ARG A 71 -1.22 -10.43 1.81
C ARG A 71 -0.45 -9.11 1.96
N GLU A 72 0.30 -8.96 3.05
CA GLU A 72 1.07 -7.77 3.40
C GLU A 72 2.56 -7.89 3.08
N TYR A 73 3.00 -8.99 2.44
CA TYR A 73 4.39 -9.16 2.04
C TYR A 73 4.91 -8.07 1.08
N GLY A 74 4.01 -7.34 0.41
CA GLY A 74 4.36 -6.12 -0.33
C GLY A 74 5.09 -5.07 0.53
N VAL A 75 4.80 -5.00 1.84
CA VAL A 75 5.50 -4.14 2.80
C VAL A 75 6.98 -4.52 2.91
N VAL A 76 7.26 -5.81 3.09
CA VAL A 76 8.65 -6.31 3.24
C VAL A 76 9.45 -6.06 1.95
N CYS A 77 8.84 -6.33 0.80
CA CYS A 77 9.46 -6.06 -0.50
C CYS A 77 9.75 -4.56 -0.67
N ALA A 78 8.80 -3.68 -0.33
CA ALA A 78 8.98 -2.23 -0.41
C ALA A 78 10.14 -1.74 0.45
N VAL A 79 10.20 -2.19 1.70
CA VAL A 79 11.31 -1.82 2.62
C VAL A 79 12.66 -2.27 2.08
N ARG A 80 12.74 -3.47 1.51
CA ARG A 80 13.98 -3.99 0.90
C ARG A 80 14.42 -3.17 -0.31
N ASP A 81 13.45 -2.73 -1.12
CA ASP A 81 13.70 -1.99 -2.35
C ASP A 81 13.70 -0.46 -2.11
N HIS A 82 13.73 -0.04 -0.84
CA HIS A 82 13.76 1.36 -0.38
C HIS A 82 12.57 2.22 -0.85
N VAL A 83 11.44 1.59 -1.16
CA VAL A 83 10.18 2.29 -1.42
C VAL A 83 9.52 2.63 -0.07
N PRO A 84 9.17 3.91 0.18
CA PRO A 84 8.47 4.30 1.39
C PRO A 84 7.19 3.50 1.63
N VAL A 85 6.89 3.22 2.90
CA VAL A 85 5.68 2.50 3.30
C VAL A 85 4.86 3.37 4.24
N ALA A 86 3.58 3.54 3.90
CA ALA A 86 2.57 4.14 4.75
C ALA A 86 1.59 3.07 5.25
N LEU A 87 1.22 3.13 6.53
CA LEU A 87 0.18 2.30 7.13
C LEU A 87 -1.08 3.13 7.30
N VAL A 88 -2.20 2.62 6.83
CA VAL A 88 -3.52 3.26 6.91
C VAL A 88 -4.51 2.28 7.52
N SER A 89 -5.36 2.77 8.43
CA SER A 89 -6.45 1.98 8.97
C SER A 89 -7.67 2.02 8.05
N PRO A 90 -8.36 0.89 7.82
CA PRO A 90 -9.67 0.91 7.16
C PRO A 90 -10.77 1.53 8.04
N ASP A 91 -10.55 1.61 9.35
CA ASP A 91 -11.44 2.26 10.32
C ASP A 91 -10.86 3.64 10.70
N PRO A 92 -11.56 4.76 10.42
CA PRO A 92 -11.06 6.11 10.67
C PRO A 92 -10.88 6.43 12.16
N ASP A 93 -11.56 5.71 13.05
CA ASP A 93 -11.47 5.91 14.51
C ASP A 93 -10.33 5.09 15.13
N VAL A 94 -9.68 4.24 14.33
CA VAL A 94 -8.60 3.34 14.76
C VAL A 94 -7.30 3.73 14.07
N ARG A 95 -6.23 3.82 14.85
CA ARG A 95 -4.89 4.00 14.28
C ARG A 95 -4.35 2.65 13.82
N ALA A 96 -3.79 2.59 12.61
CA ALA A 96 -3.10 1.40 12.12
C ALA A 96 -1.96 1.03 13.08
N GLU A 97 -1.94 -0.24 13.51
CA GLU A 97 -0.87 -0.76 14.37
C GLU A 97 0.40 -1.00 13.55
N ILE A 98 1.56 -0.66 14.10
CA ILE A 98 2.85 -0.87 13.43
C ILE A 98 3.29 -2.32 13.66
N PRO A 99 3.60 -3.09 12.60
CA PRO A 99 4.14 -4.44 12.76
C PRO A 99 5.47 -4.47 13.51
N ALA A 100 5.69 -5.53 14.28
CA ALA A 100 6.93 -5.74 15.00
C ALA A 100 8.15 -5.70 14.05
N GLY A 101 9.16 -4.91 14.40
CA GLY A 101 10.39 -4.76 13.62
C GLY A 101 10.32 -3.75 12.47
N LEU A 102 9.18 -3.07 12.27
CA LEU A 102 8.99 -2.03 11.25
C LEU A 102 8.91 -0.61 11.82
N GLU A 103 9.15 -0.41 13.12
CA GLU A 103 8.92 0.83 13.86
C GLU A 103 9.61 2.06 13.25
N ASN A 104 10.78 1.85 12.64
CA ASN A 104 11.58 2.90 12.01
C ASN A 104 11.60 2.82 10.48
N ARG A 105 10.71 2.03 9.88
CA ARG A 105 10.67 1.74 8.44
C ARG A 105 9.37 2.15 7.75
N VAL A 106 8.35 2.51 8.53
CA VAL A 106 7.00 2.82 8.05
C VAL A 106 6.51 4.12 8.67
N THR A 107 5.53 4.75 8.03
CA THR A 107 4.82 5.92 8.56
C THR A 107 3.35 5.59 8.73
N VAL A 108 2.76 5.90 9.88
CA VAL A 108 1.31 5.79 10.05
C VAL A 108 0.67 7.10 9.60
N ILE A 109 -0.29 7.03 8.67
CA ILE A 109 -1.02 8.17 8.13
C ILE A 109 -2.52 7.86 8.08
N ASP A 110 -3.36 8.87 8.21
CA ASP A 110 -4.79 8.73 7.97
C ASP A 110 -5.12 8.83 6.48
N VAL A 111 -6.38 8.56 6.14
CA VAL A 111 -6.87 8.59 4.75
C VAL A 111 -6.72 9.99 4.16
N ASP A 112 -7.07 11.03 4.92
CA ASP A 112 -7.04 12.42 4.44
C ASP A 112 -5.61 12.89 4.14
N GLY A 113 -4.64 12.56 5.01
CA GLY A 113 -3.23 12.83 4.80
C GLY A 113 -2.66 12.09 3.60
N LEU A 114 -3.09 10.84 3.38
CA LEU A 114 -2.71 10.08 2.18
C LEU A 114 -3.24 10.75 0.90
N LEU A 115 -4.51 11.15 0.89
CA LEU A 115 -5.12 11.83 -0.26
C LEU A 115 -4.47 13.20 -0.52
N ALA A 116 -4.14 13.95 0.54
CA ALA A 116 -3.41 15.20 0.43
C ALA A 116 -2.02 15.00 -0.19
N THR A 117 -1.31 13.94 0.21
CA THR A 117 -0.01 13.55 -0.36
C THR A 117 -0.13 13.25 -1.86
N CYS A 118 -1.16 12.50 -2.26
CA CYS A 118 -1.47 12.24 -3.67
C CYS A 118 -1.68 13.53 -4.47
N ARG A 119 -2.55 14.42 -3.99
CA ARG A 119 -2.84 15.69 -4.69
C ARG A 119 -1.60 16.56 -4.84
N ALA A 120 -0.80 16.68 -3.78
CA ALA A 120 0.42 17.50 -3.78
C ALA A 120 1.52 16.98 -4.71
N ALA A 121 1.51 15.68 -5.02
CA ALA A 121 2.43 15.08 -5.97
C ALA A 121 1.97 15.24 -7.43
N SER A 122 0.67 15.32 -7.67
CA SER A 122 0.10 15.51 -9.02
C SER A 122 0.05 16.97 -9.47
N SER A 123 0.27 17.93 -8.57
CA SER A 123 0.35 19.36 -8.88
C SER A 123 1.77 19.83 -9.28
N ARG A 124 2.73 18.91 -9.41
CA ARG A 124 4.11 19.19 -9.85
C ARG A 124 4.30 18.74 -11.28
#